data_AF-M1SFN8-F1
#
_entry.id   AF-M1SFN8-F1
#
_cell.length_a   1.000
_cell.length_b   1.000
_cell.length_c   1.000
_cell.angle_alpha   90.00
_cell.angle_beta   90.00
_cell.angle_gamma   90.00
#
_symmetry.space_group_name_H-M   'P 1'
#
loop_
_entity.id
_entity.type
_entity.pdbx_description
1 polymer ?
#
loop_
_entity_poly.entity_id
_entity_poly.type
_entity_poly.pdbx_seq_one_letter_code
_entity_poly.pdbx_strand_id
1 'polypeptide(L)'
;MIYMSNTDDRKVLLQQTPDEMILQYAENRQALFNSAMDKDPSGLLCFSFIYPAEPDNGAVMTFLPAKETMPGLSQAETDALYTGIFLRLRHTYGDLLDEEEAETLEKDAILACEIKSALYQNILQLSPRDAAGVLRYIWGRDGIF
;
A
#
# COMPACT_ATOMS: atom_id res chain seq x y z
N MET A 1 1.53 5.38 23.24
CA MET A 1 0.91 4.25 22.51
C MET A 1 -0.23 4.83 21.69
N ILE A 2 0.09 5.38 20.52
CA ILE A 2 -0.92 5.87 19.57
C ILE A 2 -0.86 4.89 18.41
N TYR A 3 -1.64 3.83 18.55
CA TYR A 3 -2.06 3.05 17.38
C TYR A 3 -2.77 4.01 16.44
N MET A 4 -2.68 3.80 15.12
CA MET A 4 -3.79 4.16 14.23
C MET A 4 -5.00 3.34 14.71
N SER A 5 -5.68 3.81 15.77
CA SER A 5 -6.54 3.00 16.61
C SER A 5 -7.98 3.01 16.10
N ASN A 6 -8.18 2.58 14.86
CA ASN A 6 -9.14 1.53 14.54
C ASN A 6 -8.98 1.18 13.05
N THR A 7 -8.67 -0.08 12.74
CA THR A 7 -8.72 -0.63 11.38
C THR A 7 -10.05 -0.30 10.69
N ASP A 8 -11.13 -0.20 11.47
CA ASP A 8 -12.47 0.06 10.95
C ASP A 8 -12.69 1.52 10.54
N ASP A 9 -12.21 2.50 11.32
CA ASP A 9 -12.30 3.92 10.95
C ASP A 9 -11.51 4.20 9.67
N ARG A 10 -10.32 3.58 9.54
CA ARG A 10 -9.52 3.67 8.32
C ARG A 10 -10.24 3.07 7.12
N LYS A 11 -10.86 1.91 7.26
CA LYS A 11 -11.65 1.28 6.18
C LYS A 11 -12.82 2.18 5.77
N VAL A 12 -13.53 2.78 6.73
CA VAL A 12 -14.64 3.71 6.46
C VAL A 12 -14.16 4.91 5.65
N LEU A 13 -13.04 5.52 6.03
CA LEU A 13 -12.46 6.65 5.29
C LEU A 13 -12.09 6.28 3.86
N LEU A 14 -11.41 5.15 3.70
CA LEU A 14 -11.00 4.66 2.40
C LEU A 14 -12.21 4.40 1.51
N GLN A 15 -13.30 3.85 2.05
CA GLN A 15 -14.57 3.62 1.33
C GLN A 15 -15.28 4.92 0.92
N GLN A 16 -15.11 6.01 1.68
CA GLN A 16 -15.66 7.32 1.37
C GLN A 16 -14.77 8.18 0.48
N THR A 17 -13.51 7.77 0.28
CA THR A 17 -12.55 8.48 -0.56
C THR A 17 -12.84 8.17 -2.03
N PRO A 18 -12.93 9.16 -2.93
CA PRO A 18 -13.12 8.93 -4.36
C PRO A 18 -12.00 8.09 -5.00
N ASP A 19 -12.32 7.30 -6.03
CA ASP A 19 -11.34 6.48 -6.75
C ASP A 19 -10.17 7.32 -7.27
N GLU A 20 -10.44 8.51 -7.82
CA GLU A 20 -9.42 9.45 -8.30
C GLU A 20 -8.41 9.84 -7.22
N MET A 21 -8.85 10.05 -5.98
CA MET A 21 -7.95 10.42 -4.87
C MET A 21 -7.12 9.23 -4.41
N ILE A 22 -7.71 8.03 -4.38
CA ILE A 22 -7.00 6.78 -4.09
C ILE A 22 -5.90 6.53 -5.12
N LEU A 23 -6.22 6.68 -6.41
CA LEU A 23 -5.28 6.47 -7.50
C LEU A 23 -4.19 7.53 -7.52
N GLN A 24 -4.55 8.81 -7.39
CA GLN A 24 -3.57 9.89 -7.34
C GLN A 24 -2.56 9.69 -6.19
N TYR A 25 -3.03 9.23 -5.03
CA TYR A 25 -2.14 8.91 -3.92
C TYR A 25 -1.21 7.74 -4.26
N ALA A 26 -1.71 6.66 -4.86
CA ALA A 26 -0.90 5.53 -5.29
C ALA A 26 0.15 5.90 -6.35
N GLU A 27 -0.21 6.71 -7.35
CA GLU A 27 0.72 7.24 -8.35
C GLU A 27 1.83 8.08 -7.69
N ASN A 28 1.45 8.96 -6.74
CA ASN A 28 2.41 9.78 -6.00
C ASN A 28 3.36 8.91 -5.15
N ARG A 29 2.86 7.84 -4.52
CA ARG A 29 3.69 6.90 -3.77
C ARG A 29 4.64 6.14 -4.67
N GLN A 30 4.17 5.65 -5.81
CA GLN A 30 5.01 4.98 -6.79
C GLN A 30 6.12 5.91 -7.31
N ALA A 31 5.78 7.15 -7.67
CA ALA A 31 6.75 8.15 -8.11
C ALA A 31 7.76 8.49 -7.01
N LEU A 32 7.32 8.57 -5.75
CA LEU A 32 8.19 8.80 -4.60
C LEU A 32 9.20 7.64 -4.43
N PHE A 33 8.75 6.39 -4.51
CA PHE A 33 9.65 5.23 -4.40
C PHE A 33 10.66 5.19 -5.52
N ASN A 34 10.23 5.38 -6.77
CA ASN A 34 11.13 5.43 -7.91
C ASN A 34 12.17 6.55 -7.74
N SER A 35 11.72 7.75 -7.37
CA SER A 35 12.64 8.88 -7.13
C SER A 35 13.62 8.63 -5.97
N ALA A 36 13.17 7.93 -4.92
CA ALA A 36 14.01 7.61 -3.78
C ALA A 36 15.08 6.58 -4.15
N MET A 37 14.70 5.54 -4.90
CA MET A 37 15.63 4.54 -5.43
C MET A 37 16.65 5.15 -6.40
N ASP A 38 16.24 6.11 -7.24
CA ASP A 38 17.16 6.83 -8.13
C ASP A 38 18.19 7.68 -7.37
N LYS A 39 17.79 8.27 -6.23
CA LYS A 39 18.63 9.17 -5.42
C LYS A 39 19.53 8.43 -4.44
N ASP A 40 19.05 7.30 -3.92
CA ASP A 40 19.74 6.46 -2.96
C ASP A 40 19.71 5.00 -3.43
N PRO A 41 20.73 4.57 -4.19
CA PRO A 41 20.83 3.19 -4.67
C PRO A 41 20.94 2.14 -3.57
N SER A 42 21.18 2.52 -2.30
CA SER A 42 21.15 1.59 -1.18
C SER A 42 19.74 1.20 -0.75
N GLY A 43 18.71 1.88 -1.26
CA GLY A 43 17.31 1.66 -0.92
C GLY A 43 16.90 2.18 0.46
N LEU A 44 17.83 2.64 1.30
CA LEU A 44 17.56 3.06 2.68
C LEU A 44 16.56 4.23 2.75
N LEU A 45 16.68 5.21 1.85
CA LEU A 45 15.73 6.32 1.78
C LEU A 45 14.31 5.83 1.47
N CYS A 46 14.17 4.99 0.45
CA CYS A 46 12.87 4.43 0.10
C CYS A 46 12.33 3.53 1.22
N PHE A 47 13.18 2.71 1.85
CA PHE A 47 12.82 1.84 2.96
C PHE A 47 12.23 2.63 4.13
N SER A 48 12.79 3.80 4.44
CA SER A 48 12.27 4.70 5.48
C SER A 48 10.85 5.22 5.19
N PHE A 49 10.42 5.24 3.93
CA PHE A 49 9.05 5.59 3.56
C PHE A 49 8.07 4.43 3.69
N ILE A 50 8.56 3.19 3.65
CA ILE A 50 7.76 1.97 3.83
C ILE A 50 7.65 1.65 5.32
N TYR A 51 8.75 1.80 6.06
CA TYR A 51 8.89 1.50 7.48
C TYR A 51 9.45 2.73 8.22
N PRO A 52 8.62 3.75 8.49
CA PRO A 52 9.08 4.94 9.20
C PRO A 52 9.50 4.60 10.64
N ALA A 53 10.63 5.15 11.08
CA ALA A 53 11.23 4.90 12.40
C ALA A 53 10.40 5.46 13.57
N GLU A 54 9.62 6.52 13.33
CA GLU A 54 8.66 7.05 14.29
C GLU A 54 7.24 6.72 13.81
N PRO A 55 6.35 6.23 14.69
CA PRO A 55 4.94 6.14 14.37
C PRO A 55 4.44 7.55 14.06
N ASP A 56 3.73 7.69 12.93
CA ASP A 56 3.12 8.95 12.54
C ASP A 56 2.30 9.47 13.74
N ASN A 57 2.70 10.62 14.28
CA ASN A 57 2.07 11.25 15.44
C ASN A 57 0.76 11.87 14.95
N GLY A 58 -0.21 10.99 14.68
CA GLY A 58 -1.37 11.25 13.84
C GLY A 58 -1.96 12.63 14.06
N ALA A 59 -2.03 13.42 13.00
CA ALA A 59 -2.93 14.56 12.97
C ALA A 59 -4.33 14.03 13.30
N VAL A 60 -4.96 14.59 14.33
CA VAL A 60 -6.36 14.29 14.66
C VAL A 60 -7.21 14.77 13.49
N MET A 61 -7.54 13.84 12.59
CA MET A 61 -8.44 14.09 11.48
C MET A 61 -9.86 14.05 12.03
N THR A 62 -10.49 15.22 12.15
CA THR A 62 -11.93 15.31 12.43
C THR A 62 -12.69 14.82 11.21
N PHE A 63 -13.35 13.68 11.35
CA PHE A 63 -14.18 13.12 10.29
C PHE A 63 -15.45 13.95 10.12
N LEU A 64 -15.61 14.52 8.92
CA LEU A 64 -16.88 15.07 8.47
C LEU A 64 -17.93 13.94 8.43
N PRO A 65 -19.23 14.24 8.57
CA PRO A 65 -20.28 13.23 8.59
C PRO A 65 -20.18 12.30 7.38
N ALA A 66 -20.51 11.03 7.60
CA ALA A 66 -20.38 9.96 6.63
C ALA A 66 -20.95 10.35 5.26
N LYS A 67 -20.08 10.38 4.24
CA LYS A 67 -20.49 10.47 2.84
C LYS A 67 -20.99 9.12 2.35
N GLU A 68 -21.76 9.12 1.26
CA GLU A 68 -22.09 7.89 0.54
C GLU A 68 -20.80 7.11 0.23
N THR A 69 -20.84 5.80 0.48
CA THR A 69 -19.73 4.91 0.19
C THR A 69 -19.63 4.71 -1.32
N MET A 70 -18.40 4.68 -1.84
CA MET A 70 -18.19 4.38 -3.25
C MET A 70 -18.60 2.92 -3.53
N PRO A 71 -19.28 2.62 -4.65
CA PRO A 71 -19.60 1.26 -5.06
C PRO A 71 -18.31 0.49 -5.40
N GLY A 72 -17.73 -0.12 -4.37
CA GLY A 72 -16.49 -0.89 -4.47
C GLY A 72 -16.67 -2.26 -5.13
N LEU A 73 -15.55 -2.96 -5.24
CA LEU A 73 -15.52 -4.38 -5.55
C LEU A 73 -16.17 -5.18 -4.42
N SER A 74 -16.79 -6.31 -4.77
CA SER A 74 -17.11 -7.33 -3.78
C SER A 74 -15.82 -7.90 -3.16
N GLN A 75 -15.97 -8.56 -2.01
CA GLN A 75 -14.85 -9.25 -1.36
C GLN A 75 -14.21 -10.28 -2.29
N ALA A 76 -15.01 -11.08 -3.00
CA ALA A 76 -14.51 -12.11 -3.92
C ALA A 76 -13.73 -11.52 -5.11
N GLU A 77 -14.21 -10.42 -5.68
CA GLU A 77 -13.49 -9.73 -6.77
C GLU A 77 -12.16 -9.15 -6.27
N THR A 78 -12.18 -8.54 -5.09
CA THR A 78 -10.99 -7.98 -4.44
C THR A 78 -9.96 -9.06 -4.15
N ASP A 79 -10.38 -10.18 -3.54
CA ASP A 79 -9.51 -11.30 -3.21
C ASP A 79 -8.90 -11.91 -4.47
N ALA A 80 -9.68 -12.11 -5.54
CA ALA A 80 -9.18 -12.63 -6.80
C ALA A 80 -8.10 -11.73 -7.44
N LEU A 81 -8.34 -10.41 -7.47
CA LEU A 81 -7.37 -9.45 -8.01
C LEU A 81 -6.12 -9.37 -7.14
N TYR A 82 -6.28 -9.29 -5.82
CA TYR A 82 -5.18 -9.24 -4.87
C TYR A 82 -4.32 -10.51 -4.93
N THR A 83 -4.94 -11.70 -4.93
CA THR A 83 -4.22 -12.96 -5.11
C THR A 83 -3.50 -13.01 -6.45
N GLY A 84 -4.12 -12.53 -7.54
CA GLY A 84 -3.47 -12.46 -8.85
C GLY A 84 -2.22 -11.58 -8.84
N ILE A 85 -2.25 -10.43 -8.17
CA ILE A 85 -1.09 -9.56 -7.98
C ILE A 85 -0.03 -10.24 -7.11
N PHE A 86 -0.45 -10.83 -5.99
CA PHE A 86 0.44 -11.54 -5.08
C PHE A 86 1.18 -12.69 -5.77
N LEU A 87 0.48 -13.48 -6.59
CA LEU A 87 1.09 -14.56 -7.36
C LEU A 87 2.10 -14.05 -8.40
N ARG A 88 1.86 -12.90 -9.03
CA ARG A 88 2.83 -12.27 -9.94
C ARG A 88 4.09 -11.82 -9.19
N LEU A 89 3.92 -11.20 -8.03
CA LEU A 89 5.05 -10.81 -7.19
C LEU A 89 5.81 -12.05 -6.70
N ARG A 90 5.12 -13.09 -6.24
CA ARG A 90 5.71 -14.36 -5.84
C ARG A 90 6.42 -15.08 -6.98
N HIS A 91 5.94 -14.98 -8.21
CA HIS A 91 6.66 -15.54 -9.36
C HIS A 91 8.01 -14.85 -9.58
N THR A 92 8.08 -13.53 -9.34
CA THR A 92 9.31 -12.74 -9.56
C THR A 92 10.26 -12.76 -8.35
N TYR A 93 9.72 -12.78 -7.14
CA TYR A 93 10.45 -12.59 -5.87
C TYR A 93 10.31 -13.77 -4.91
N GLY A 94 9.75 -14.91 -5.35
CA GLY A 94 9.17 -15.96 -4.51
C GLY A 94 10.04 -16.53 -3.40
N ASP A 95 11.32 -16.77 -3.68
CA ASP A 95 12.26 -17.28 -2.67
C ASP A 95 12.49 -16.29 -1.52
N LEU A 96 12.22 -15.00 -1.74
CA LEU A 96 12.49 -13.89 -0.82
C LEU A 96 11.23 -13.39 -0.09
N LEU A 97 10.04 -13.83 -0.50
CA LEU A 97 8.77 -13.53 0.17
C LEU A 97 8.36 -14.62 1.20
N ASP A 98 9.00 -15.79 1.14
CA ASP A 98 8.75 -16.93 2.02
C ASP A 98 9.68 -17.00 3.25
N GLU A 99 10.74 -16.17 3.29
CA GLU A 99 11.61 -16.11 4.47
C GLU A 99 10.88 -15.39 5.61
N GLU A 100 10.47 -16.17 6.60
CA GLU A 100 9.75 -15.79 7.82
C GLU A 100 10.60 -14.93 8.80
N GLU A 101 11.59 -14.19 8.31
CA GLU A 101 12.47 -13.36 9.12
C GLU A 101 12.18 -11.89 8.84
N ALA A 102 11.43 -11.23 9.73
CA ALA A 102 11.35 -9.77 9.76
C ALA A 102 12.75 -9.10 9.86
N GLU A 103 13.78 -9.87 10.26
CA GLU A 103 15.21 -9.46 10.23
C GLU A 103 15.85 -9.48 8.83
N THR A 104 15.28 -10.15 7.81
CA THR A 104 15.80 -10.14 6.43
C THR A 104 15.25 -9.00 5.57
N LEU A 105 14.09 -8.42 5.89
CA LEU A 105 13.58 -7.21 5.21
C LEU A 105 14.45 -5.96 5.50
N GLU A 106 15.07 -5.89 6.68
CA GLU A 106 16.14 -4.90 6.96
C GLU A 106 17.45 -5.23 6.22
N LYS A 107 17.70 -6.50 5.85
CA LYS A 107 18.92 -6.92 5.14
C LYS A 107 18.92 -6.57 3.65
N ASP A 108 17.79 -6.24 3.05
CA ASP A 108 17.76 -5.78 1.66
C ASP A 108 16.71 -4.67 1.44
N ALA A 109 17.07 -3.47 1.90
CA ALA A 109 16.28 -2.25 1.71
C ALA A 109 15.95 -1.99 0.23
N ILE A 110 16.83 -2.39 -0.69
CA ILE A 110 16.61 -2.32 -2.15
C ILE A 110 15.46 -3.24 -2.52
N LEU A 111 15.54 -4.51 -2.14
CA LEU A 111 14.52 -5.50 -2.45
C LEU A 111 13.13 -5.12 -1.90
N ALA A 112 13.05 -4.65 -0.65
CA ALA A 112 11.79 -4.19 -0.07
C ALA A 112 11.16 -3.07 -0.91
N CYS A 113 11.99 -2.15 -1.40
CA CYS A 113 11.59 -1.07 -2.28
C CYS A 113 11.19 -1.53 -3.68
N GLU A 114 11.90 -2.50 -4.25
CA GLU A 114 11.55 -3.10 -5.53
C GLU A 114 10.20 -3.82 -5.45
N ILE A 115 9.97 -4.63 -4.42
CA ILE A 115 8.70 -5.33 -4.20
C ILE A 115 7.57 -4.33 -4.03
N LYS A 116 7.76 -3.26 -3.24
CA LYS A 116 6.75 -2.21 -3.07
C LYS A 116 6.49 -1.44 -4.36
N SER A 117 7.52 -1.06 -5.12
CA SER A 117 7.33 -0.40 -6.42
C SER A 117 6.59 -1.32 -7.40
N ALA A 118 6.97 -2.60 -7.48
CA ALA A 118 6.33 -3.61 -8.31
C ALA A 118 4.86 -3.83 -7.93
N LEU A 119 4.53 -3.80 -6.63
CA LEU A 119 3.14 -3.87 -6.16
C LEU A 119 2.32 -2.71 -6.72
N TYR A 120 2.77 -1.46 -6.55
CA TYR A 120 2.08 -0.29 -7.09
C TYR A 120 1.97 -0.33 -8.61
N GLN A 121 3.04 -0.73 -9.32
CA GLN A 121 3.03 -0.93 -10.77
C GLN A 121 1.95 -1.92 -11.20
N ASN A 122 1.86 -3.09 -10.56
CA ASN A 122 0.89 -4.13 -10.88
C ASN A 122 -0.55 -3.68 -10.62
N ILE A 123 -0.78 -2.91 -9.55
CA ILE A 123 -2.10 -2.38 -9.20
C ILE A 123 -2.52 -1.30 -10.19
N LEU A 124 -1.63 -0.36 -10.52
CA LEU A 124 -1.93 0.77 -11.42
C LEU A 124 -2.10 0.35 -12.90
N GLN A 125 -1.78 -0.90 -13.24
CA GLN A 125 -2.11 -1.51 -14.53
C GLN A 125 -3.56 -2.02 -14.63
N LEU A 126 -4.28 -2.13 -13.51
CA LEU A 126 -5.69 -2.52 -13.52
C LEU A 126 -6.59 -1.38 -14.03
N SER A 127 -7.88 -1.65 -14.23
CA SER A 127 -8.84 -0.57 -14.46
C SER A 127 -8.89 0.37 -13.24
N PRO A 128 -9.17 1.68 -13.41
CA PRO A 128 -9.18 2.63 -12.30
C PRO A 128 -10.02 2.18 -11.09
N ARG A 129 -11.20 1.60 -11.36
CA ARG A 129 -12.10 1.08 -10.32
C ARG A 129 -11.49 -0.11 -9.58
N ASP A 130 -10.89 -1.04 -10.32
CA ASP A 130 -10.30 -2.25 -9.75
C ASP A 130 -9.05 -1.92 -8.91
N ALA A 131 -8.18 -1.05 -9.45
CA ALA A 131 -7.01 -0.54 -8.77
C ALA A 131 -7.39 0.14 -7.45
N ALA A 132 -8.38 1.04 -7.49
CA ALA A 132 -8.86 1.71 -6.29
C ALA A 132 -9.48 0.73 -5.28
N GLY A 133 -10.21 -0.30 -5.73
CA GLY A 133 -10.73 -1.36 -4.87
C GLY A 133 -9.63 -2.14 -4.14
N VAL A 134 -8.61 -2.59 -4.87
CA VAL A 134 -7.46 -3.32 -4.31
C VAL A 134 -6.66 -2.44 -3.33
N LEU A 135 -6.44 -1.16 -3.65
CA LEU A 135 -5.72 -0.23 -2.76
C LEU A 135 -6.45 -0.03 -1.43
N ARG A 136 -7.79 0.14 -1.46
CA ARG A 136 -8.59 0.25 -0.23
C ARG A 136 -8.49 -1.00 0.63
N TYR A 137 -8.43 -2.18 0.01
CA TYR A 137 -8.26 -3.44 0.72
C TYR A 137 -6.89 -3.53 1.41
N ILE A 138 -5.81 -3.30 0.65
CA ILE A 138 -4.44 -3.37 1.16
C ILE A 138 -4.25 -2.33 2.27
N TRP A 139 -4.57 -1.06 2.02
CA TRP A 139 -4.41 0.00 2.99
C TRP A 139 -5.34 -0.13 4.20
N GLY A 140 -6.53 -0.70 3.98
CA GLY A 140 -7.47 -1.03 5.05
C GLY A 140 -6.90 -2.06 6.02
N ARG A 141 -6.16 -3.06 5.51
CA ARG A 141 -5.56 -4.14 6.32
C ARG A 141 -4.19 -3.75 6.89
N ASP A 142 -3.29 -3.31 6.03
CA ASP A 142 -1.85 -3.22 6.29
C ASP A 142 -1.39 -1.78 6.62
N GLY A 143 -2.27 -0.79 6.42
CA GLY A 143 -1.95 0.63 6.58
C GLY A 143 -1.55 1.32 5.27
N ILE A 144 -1.56 2.65 5.30
CA ILE A 144 -1.23 3.49 4.15
C ILE A 144 0.28 3.79 4.22
N PHE A 145 1.11 2.80 3.88
CA PHE A 145 2.57 2.93 3.79
C PHE A 145 3.08 2.26 2.51
#